data_AF-A0A955U7Y1-F1
#
_entry.id   AF-A0A955U7Y1-F1
#
_cell.length_a   1.000
_cell.length_b   1.000
_cell.length_c   1.000
_cell.angle_alpha   90.00
_cell.angle_beta   90.00
_cell.angle_gamma   90.00
#
_symmetry.space_group_name_H-M   'P 1'
#
loop_
_entity.id
_entity.type
_entity.pdbx_description
1 polymer ?
#
loop_
_entity_poly.entity_id
_entity_poly.type
_entity_poly.pdbx_seq_one_letter_code
_entity_poly.pdbx_strand_id
1 'polypeptide(L)'
;MLARILEEEILPLVDKPSRYLGNEVNAVHKDPATVEVRIALAFPDLYDLGLGNLGLHILYAAVNGQPWAACERLYAPAQDLEAALRERGLPLFTLESRSPVRELDLLGFTLQSELTYTNILNMLDLSGLSLRTADRREDDPLTCAGGPAVFNPEPLAPFLDFFVIGDG
;
A
#
# COMPACT_ATOMS: atom_id res chain seq x y z
N MET A 1 -5.50 -17.16 -5.84
CA MET A 1 -5.35 -17.08 -7.31
C MET A 1 -4.29 -16.06 -7.70
N LEU A 2 -4.39 -14.81 -7.22
CA LEU A 2 -3.40 -13.75 -7.48
C LEU A 2 -1.96 -14.15 -7.13
N ALA A 3 -1.73 -14.66 -5.92
CA ALA A 3 -0.39 -15.06 -5.46
C ALA A 3 0.34 -16.03 -6.41
N ARG A 4 -0.39 -17.02 -6.96
CA ARG A 4 0.19 -18.01 -7.87
C ARG A 4 0.62 -17.37 -9.19
N ILE A 5 -0.25 -16.53 -9.78
CA ILE A 5 0.04 -15.83 -11.04
C ILE A 5 1.25 -14.91 -10.84
N LEU A 6 1.33 -14.21 -9.71
CA LEU A 6 2.48 -13.37 -9.40
C LEU A 6 3.77 -14.18 -9.39
N GLU A 7 3.83 -15.26 -8.61
CA GLU A 7 5.04 -16.05 -8.41
C GLU A 7 5.48 -16.83 -9.65
N GLU A 8 4.54 -17.45 -10.36
CA GLU A 8 4.86 -18.34 -11.47
C GLU A 8 5.02 -17.60 -12.81
N GLU A 9 4.35 -16.46 -12.98
CA GLU A 9 4.21 -15.84 -14.31
C GLU A 9 4.68 -14.39 -14.42
N ILE A 10 4.67 -13.62 -13.32
CA ILE A 10 5.02 -12.18 -13.36
C ILE A 10 6.41 -11.92 -12.77
N LEU A 11 6.66 -12.40 -11.54
CA LEU A 11 7.94 -12.18 -10.86
C LEU A 11 9.17 -12.70 -11.64
N PRO A 12 9.09 -13.80 -12.42
CA PRO A 12 10.22 -14.21 -13.25
C PRO A 12 10.58 -13.23 -14.38
N LEU A 13 9.69 -12.28 -14.71
CA LEU A 13 9.82 -11.37 -15.85
C LEU A 13 10.20 -9.93 -15.45
N VAL A 14 10.23 -9.61 -14.15
CA VAL A 14 10.56 -8.27 -13.64
C VAL A 14 12.04 -8.19 -13.25
N ASP A 15 12.62 -6.98 -13.29
CA ASP A 15 14.04 -6.71 -13.09
C ASP A 15 14.51 -7.05 -11.66
N LYS A 16 13.68 -6.75 -10.65
CA LYS A 16 13.98 -7.00 -9.23
C LYS A 16 12.83 -7.68 -8.50
N PRO A 17 12.65 -9.00 -8.68
CA PRO A 17 11.53 -9.74 -8.07
C PRO A 17 11.59 -9.75 -6.54
N SER A 18 12.78 -9.62 -5.95
CA SER A 18 12.98 -9.58 -4.50
C SER A 18 12.22 -8.45 -3.80
N ARG A 19 11.85 -7.38 -4.51
CA ARG A 19 11.03 -6.26 -3.99
C ARG A 19 9.62 -6.70 -3.58
N TYR A 20 9.16 -7.85 -4.05
CA TYR A 20 7.75 -8.24 -4.00
C TYR A 20 7.51 -9.56 -3.26
N LEU A 21 8.52 -10.07 -2.52
CA LEU A 21 8.42 -11.36 -1.85
C LEU A 21 7.66 -11.32 -0.51
N GLY A 22 7.90 -10.27 0.27
CA GLY A 22 7.27 -10.02 1.58
C GLY A 22 7.71 -10.94 2.72
N ASN A 23 8.85 -11.57 2.58
CA ASN A 23 9.39 -12.54 3.54
C ASN A 23 10.67 -12.05 4.23
N GLU A 24 10.92 -10.74 4.26
CA GLU A 24 12.06 -10.18 4.99
C GLU A 24 11.96 -10.37 6.51
N VAL A 25 13.09 -10.14 7.18
CA VAL A 25 13.17 -10.18 8.64
C VAL A 25 12.18 -9.17 9.23
N ASN A 26 11.43 -9.61 10.24
CA ASN A 26 10.34 -8.87 10.91
C ASN A 26 9.05 -8.72 10.10
N ALA A 27 8.90 -9.38 8.94
CA ALA A 27 7.61 -9.50 8.29
C ALA A 27 6.63 -10.32 9.15
N VAL A 28 5.53 -9.70 9.56
CA VAL A 28 4.45 -10.32 10.33
C VAL A 28 3.37 -10.80 9.36
N HIS A 29 3.07 -12.10 9.43
CA HIS A 29 2.00 -12.71 8.64
C HIS A 29 0.88 -13.12 9.59
N LYS A 30 -0.28 -12.49 9.45
CA LYS A 30 -1.52 -12.86 10.17
C LYS A 30 -2.52 -13.43 9.17
N ASP A 31 -3.35 -14.37 9.63
CA ASP A 31 -4.45 -14.89 8.83
C ASP A 31 -5.56 -13.83 8.72
N PRO A 32 -5.88 -13.32 7.52
CA PRO A 32 -6.95 -12.35 7.30
C PRO A 32 -8.31 -12.77 7.88
N ALA A 33 -8.59 -14.07 7.97
CA ALA A 33 -9.84 -14.58 8.51
C ALA A 33 -9.94 -14.47 10.05
N THR A 34 -8.84 -14.14 10.73
CA THR A 34 -8.73 -14.13 12.20
C THR A 34 -8.63 -12.72 12.80
N VAL A 35 -8.51 -11.70 11.95
CA VAL A 35 -8.39 -10.29 12.36
C VAL A 35 -9.67 -9.54 12.05
N GLU A 36 -9.95 -8.51 12.83
CA GLU A 36 -11.14 -7.65 12.69
C GLU A 36 -10.88 -6.48 11.75
N VAL A 37 -9.62 -6.04 11.63
CA VAL A 37 -9.23 -4.87 10.82
C VAL A 37 -7.95 -5.17 10.03
N ARG A 38 -7.95 -4.81 8.76
CA ARG A 38 -6.85 -4.96 7.81
C ARG A 38 -6.41 -3.61 7.28
N ILE A 39 -5.15 -3.27 7.53
CA ILE A 39 -4.53 -1.99 7.17
C ILE A 39 -3.38 -2.25 6.22
N ALA A 40 -3.23 -1.44 5.17
CA ALA A 40 -1.97 -1.30 4.45
C ALA A 40 -1.31 0.04 4.74
N LEU A 41 -0.02 0.00 5.08
CA LEU A 41 0.84 1.18 5.11
C LEU A 41 1.64 1.24 3.82
N ALA A 42 1.31 2.24 3.01
CA ALA A 42 1.83 2.47 1.68
C ALA A 42 2.98 3.48 1.69
N PHE A 43 4.12 3.11 1.12
CA PHE A 43 5.16 4.05 0.72
C PHE A 43 4.99 4.37 -0.78
N PRO A 44 4.74 5.63 -1.17
CA PRO A 44 4.42 6.01 -2.55
C PRO A 44 5.68 6.09 -3.44
N ASP A 45 6.57 5.11 -3.33
CA ASP A 45 7.76 4.94 -4.15
C ASP A 45 8.22 3.46 -4.09
N LEU A 46 9.30 3.15 -4.77
CA LEU A 46 9.90 1.82 -4.82
C LEU A 46 10.23 1.29 -3.42
N TYR A 47 10.07 -0.03 -3.27
CA TYR A 47 10.44 -0.80 -2.08
C TYR A 47 11.83 -0.42 -1.53
N ASP A 48 12.85 -0.36 -2.40
CA ASP A 48 14.24 -0.07 -2.02
C ASP A 48 14.38 1.28 -1.28
N LEU A 49 13.53 2.26 -1.63
CA LEU A 49 13.51 3.60 -1.00
C LEU A 49 12.67 3.60 0.27
N GLY A 50 11.54 2.89 0.26
CA GLY A 50 10.65 2.78 1.40
C GLY A 50 11.23 1.98 2.57
N LEU A 51 12.19 1.10 2.32
CA LEU A 51 12.92 0.36 3.37
C LEU A 51 13.56 1.26 4.42
N GLY A 52 14.02 2.46 4.03
CA GLY A 52 14.65 3.43 4.93
C GLY A 52 13.67 4.20 5.81
N ASN A 53 12.34 4.04 5.63
CA ASN A 53 11.35 4.77 6.38
C ASN A 53 11.09 4.14 7.76
N LEU A 54 11.81 4.63 8.77
CA LEU A 54 11.65 4.17 10.16
C LEU A 54 10.23 4.37 10.70
N GLY A 55 9.56 5.48 10.35
CA GLY A 55 8.20 5.77 10.81
C GLY A 55 7.19 4.71 10.35
N LEU A 56 7.30 4.28 9.09
CA LEU A 56 6.50 3.19 8.54
C LEU A 56 6.73 1.89 9.32
N HIS A 57 7.98 1.54 9.63
CA HIS A 57 8.31 0.34 10.42
C HIS A 57 7.79 0.40 11.86
N ILE A 58 7.83 1.58 12.50
CA ILE A 58 7.28 1.78 13.85
C ILE A 58 5.78 1.56 13.86
N LEU A 59 5.04 2.21 12.93
CA LEU A 59 3.59 2.06 12.83
C LEU A 59 3.19 0.62 12.47
N TYR A 60 3.90 0.02 11.52
CA TYR A 60 3.72 -1.38 11.14
C TYR A 60 3.85 -2.32 12.35
N ALA A 61 4.90 -2.15 13.15
CA ALA A 61 5.12 -2.96 14.34
C ALA A 61 4.07 -2.69 15.43
N ALA A 62 3.69 -1.42 15.63
CA ALA A 62 2.69 -1.03 16.64
C ALA A 62 1.31 -1.62 16.34
N VAL A 63 0.85 -1.53 15.09
CA VAL A 63 -0.43 -2.11 14.67
C VAL A 63 -0.36 -3.63 14.70
N ASN A 64 0.72 -4.25 14.21
CA ASN A 64 0.87 -5.70 14.27
C ASN A 64 1.05 -6.24 15.70
N GLY A 65 1.38 -5.40 16.68
CA GLY A 65 1.32 -5.74 18.10
C GLY A 65 -0.11 -6.00 18.62
N GLN A 66 -1.14 -5.54 17.89
CA GLN A 66 -2.54 -5.76 18.25
C GLN A 66 -3.04 -7.11 17.69
N PRO A 67 -3.51 -8.05 18.52
CA PRO A 67 -3.96 -9.37 18.03
C PRO A 67 -5.11 -9.30 17.01
N TRP A 68 -5.98 -8.30 17.12
CA TRP A 68 -7.19 -8.12 16.31
C TRP A 68 -6.95 -7.34 15.00
N ALA A 69 -5.75 -6.81 14.75
CA ALA A 69 -5.44 -6.04 13.54
C ALA A 69 -4.30 -6.69 12.74
N ALA A 70 -4.41 -6.67 11.41
CA ALA A 70 -3.30 -6.97 10.50
C ALA A 70 -2.84 -5.69 9.82
N CYS A 71 -1.54 -5.40 9.89
CA CYS A 71 -0.93 -4.35 9.10
C CYS A 71 0.00 -4.98 8.07
N GLU A 72 -0.18 -4.61 6.82
CA GLU A 72 0.62 -5.05 5.70
C GLU A 72 1.30 -3.84 5.05
N ARG A 73 2.38 -4.09 4.32
CA ARG A 73 3.13 -3.03 3.62
C ARG A 73 2.75 -3.00 2.16
N LEU A 74 2.78 -1.81 1.60
CA LEU A 74 2.49 -1.58 0.20
C LEU A 74 3.50 -0.57 -0.38
N TYR A 75 3.91 -0.80 -1.61
CA TYR A 75 4.88 0.06 -2.30
C TYR A 75 4.38 0.36 -3.71
N ALA A 76 4.81 1.48 -4.28
CA ALA A 76 4.59 1.72 -5.69
C ALA A 76 5.37 0.65 -6.50
N PRO A 77 4.72 -0.02 -7.47
CA PRO A 77 5.41 -0.98 -8.31
C PRO A 77 6.44 -0.26 -9.20
N ALA A 78 7.53 -0.95 -9.55
CA ALA A 78 8.38 -0.48 -10.64
C ALA A 78 7.63 -0.58 -11.99
N GLN A 79 8.12 0.14 -13.00
CA GLN A 79 7.44 0.26 -14.31
C GLN A 79 7.17 -1.09 -14.99
N ASP A 80 8.08 -2.05 -14.85
CA ASP A 80 7.97 -3.41 -15.37
C ASP A 80 6.86 -4.22 -14.69
N LEU A 81 6.78 -4.18 -13.35
CA LEU A 81 5.71 -4.82 -12.61
C LEU A 81 4.37 -4.13 -12.90
N GLU A 82 4.34 -2.80 -12.91
CA GLU A 82 3.11 -2.05 -13.22
C GLU A 82 2.56 -2.43 -14.59
N ALA A 83 3.41 -2.45 -15.62
CA ALA A 83 3.02 -2.85 -16.96
C ALA A 83 2.41 -4.26 -16.99
N ALA A 84 3.05 -5.23 -16.32
CA ALA A 84 2.56 -6.60 -16.24
C ALA A 84 1.22 -6.72 -15.49
N LEU A 85 1.02 -5.95 -14.41
CA LEU A 85 -0.25 -5.91 -13.68
C LEU A 85 -1.36 -5.32 -14.54
N ARG A 86 -1.10 -4.19 -15.21
CA ARG A 86 -2.08 -3.52 -16.09
C ARG A 86 -2.45 -4.38 -17.30
N GLU A 87 -1.48 -5.02 -17.96
CA GLU A 87 -1.72 -5.92 -19.09
C GLU A 87 -2.65 -7.08 -18.72
N ARG A 88 -2.50 -7.60 -17.50
CA ARG A 88 -3.26 -8.75 -16.99
C ARG A 88 -4.53 -8.35 -16.21
N GLY A 89 -4.80 -7.04 -16.07
CA GLY A 89 -5.92 -6.53 -15.28
C GLY A 89 -5.86 -6.93 -13.80
N LEU A 90 -4.67 -7.08 -13.24
CA LEU A 90 -4.47 -7.45 -11.84
C LEU A 90 -4.34 -6.19 -10.96
N PRO A 91 -4.94 -6.20 -9.76
CA PRO A 91 -4.87 -5.05 -8.86
C PRO A 91 -3.51 -4.94 -8.19
N LEU A 92 -3.19 -3.74 -7.71
CA LEU A 92 -2.14 -3.54 -6.74
C LEU A 92 -2.41 -4.34 -5.45
N PHE A 93 -1.36 -4.94 -4.89
CA PHE A 93 -1.45 -5.94 -3.83
C PHE A 93 -0.45 -5.69 -2.69
N THR A 94 -0.83 -6.08 -1.47
CA THR A 94 0.02 -5.98 -0.27
C THR A 94 1.19 -6.95 -0.31
N LEU A 95 2.28 -6.61 0.37
CA LEU A 95 3.53 -7.35 0.29
C LEU A 95 3.46 -8.72 1.01
N GLU A 96 2.86 -8.77 2.20
CA GLU A 96 2.81 -9.98 3.05
C GLU A 96 1.81 -11.02 2.51
N SER A 97 0.52 -10.66 2.40
CA SER A 97 -0.52 -11.63 2.02
C SER A 97 -0.83 -11.64 0.52
N ARG A 98 -0.27 -10.70 -0.27
CA ARG A 98 -0.62 -10.49 -1.68
C ARG A 98 -2.12 -10.22 -1.87
N SER A 99 -2.73 -9.56 -0.89
CA SER A 99 -4.14 -9.21 -0.95
C SER A 99 -4.33 -7.96 -1.79
N PRO A 100 -5.34 -7.92 -2.69
CA PRO A 100 -5.76 -6.70 -3.34
C PRO A 100 -6.07 -5.60 -2.33
N VAL A 101 -5.68 -4.37 -2.64
CA VAL A 101 -5.94 -3.20 -1.75
C VAL A 101 -7.43 -2.99 -1.46
N ARG A 102 -8.31 -3.34 -2.41
CA ARG A 102 -9.77 -3.28 -2.24
C ARG A 102 -10.32 -4.21 -1.14
N GLU A 103 -9.56 -5.19 -0.67
CA GLU A 103 -9.96 -6.12 0.40
C GLU A 103 -9.49 -5.66 1.80
N LEU A 104 -8.99 -4.43 1.90
CA LEU A 104 -8.53 -3.83 3.15
C LEU A 104 -9.59 -2.88 3.70
N ASP A 105 -9.50 -2.56 4.99
CA ASP A 105 -10.34 -1.56 5.62
C ASP A 105 -9.72 -0.15 5.52
N LEU A 106 -8.39 -0.08 5.51
CA LEU A 106 -7.65 1.19 5.46
C LEU A 106 -6.36 1.10 4.64
N LEU A 107 -6.11 2.13 3.84
CA LEU A 107 -4.90 2.38 3.08
C LEU A 107 -4.25 3.70 3.52
N GLY A 108 -3.17 3.63 4.28
CA GLY A 108 -2.46 4.80 4.79
C GLY A 108 -1.16 5.08 4.04
N PHE A 109 -1.00 6.25 3.45
CA PHE A 109 0.22 6.67 2.77
C PHE A 109 1.19 7.43 3.69
N THR A 110 2.49 7.20 3.56
CA THR A 110 3.51 8.04 4.19
C THR A 110 4.08 9.05 3.18
N LEU A 111 3.81 10.34 3.41
CA LEU A 111 4.23 11.45 2.56
C LEU A 111 5.57 12.02 3.04
N GLN A 112 6.64 11.64 2.34
CA GLN A 112 7.97 12.20 2.60
C GLN A 112 8.23 13.49 1.82
N SER A 113 7.62 13.65 0.64
CA SER A 113 7.76 14.81 -0.24
C SER A 113 6.58 14.89 -1.21
N GLU A 114 6.31 16.09 -1.72
CA GLU A 114 5.34 16.37 -2.78
C GLU A 114 5.66 15.67 -4.11
N LEU A 115 6.92 15.26 -4.32
CA LEU A 115 7.35 14.59 -5.55
C LEU A 115 6.70 13.23 -5.78
N THR A 116 6.15 12.60 -4.74
CA THR A 116 5.50 11.27 -4.82
C THR A 116 3.98 11.34 -4.93
N TYR A 117 3.39 12.54 -5.04
CA TYR A 117 1.93 12.68 -5.10
C TYR A 117 1.31 11.97 -6.30
N THR A 118 1.96 12.00 -7.47
CA THR A 118 1.48 11.27 -8.65
C THR A 118 1.55 9.76 -8.45
N ASN A 119 2.51 9.25 -7.67
CA ASN A 119 2.58 7.83 -7.35
C ASN A 119 1.41 7.38 -6.48
N ILE A 120 0.91 8.23 -5.58
CA ILE A 120 -0.31 7.95 -4.80
C ILE A 120 -1.50 7.79 -5.74
N LEU A 121 -1.68 8.72 -6.68
CA LEU A 121 -2.76 8.63 -7.67
C LEU A 121 -2.63 7.37 -8.52
N ASN A 122 -1.41 7.03 -8.94
CA ASN A 122 -1.14 5.79 -9.69
C ASN A 122 -1.48 4.54 -8.86
N MET A 123 -1.12 4.53 -7.57
CA MET A 123 -1.43 3.41 -6.68
C MET A 123 -2.93 3.26 -6.46
N LEU A 124 -3.66 4.36 -6.27
CA LEU A 124 -5.13 4.33 -6.16
C LEU A 124 -5.77 3.77 -7.44
N ASP A 125 -5.35 4.25 -8.61
CA ASP A 125 -5.82 3.77 -9.91
C ASP A 125 -5.51 2.28 -10.12
N LEU A 126 -4.29 1.84 -9.80
CA LEU A 126 -3.87 0.44 -9.96
C LEU A 126 -4.52 -0.49 -8.93
N SER A 127 -4.90 0.02 -7.75
CA SER A 127 -5.78 -0.65 -6.80
C SER A 127 -7.23 -0.75 -7.30
N GLY A 128 -7.54 -0.09 -8.42
CA GLY A 128 -8.86 0.01 -9.00
C GLY A 128 -9.79 0.94 -8.24
N LEU A 129 -9.30 1.76 -7.30
CA LEU A 129 -10.11 2.70 -6.53
C LEU A 129 -10.42 3.95 -7.37
N SER A 130 -11.60 4.54 -7.17
CA SER A 130 -11.88 5.87 -7.71
C SER A 130 -10.85 6.87 -7.14
N LEU A 131 -10.24 7.66 -8.03
CA LEU A 131 -9.22 8.63 -7.62
C LEU A 131 -9.78 9.62 -6.60
N ARG A 132 -10.93 10.22 -6.90
CA ARG A 132 -11.58 11.16 -5.99
C ARG A 132 -12.39 10.43 -4.93
N THR A 133 -12.27 10.88 -3.69
CA THR A 133 -13.02 10.34 -2.55
C THR A 133 -14.53 10.40 -2.78
N ALA A 134 -15.01 11.49 -3.38
CA ALA A 134 -16.43 11.69 -3.70
C ALA A 134 -17.03 10.65 -4.66
N ASP A 135 -16.19 9.93 -5.41
CA ASP A 135 -16.59 8.92 -6.39
C ASP A 135 -16.36 7.48 -5.87
N ARG A 136 -15.96 7.30 -4.61
CA ARG A 136 -15.72 5.99 -3.99
C ARG A 136 -17.00 5.36 -3.46
N ARG A 137 -17.00 4.04 -3.43
CA ARG A 137 -18.10 3.24 -2.88
C ARG A 137 -17.97 3.16 -1.36
N GLU A 138 -19.07 2.83 -0.70
CA GLU A 138 -19.10 2.65 0.75
C GLU A 138 -18.27 1.44 1.22
N ASP A 139 -18.03 0.47 0.34
CA ASP A 139 -17.21 -0.72 0.57
C ASP A 139 -15.74 -0.56 0.13
N ASP A 140 -15.34 0.59 -0.42
CA ASP A 140 -13.93 0.86 -0.70
C ASP A 140 -13.18 1.20 0.62
N PRO A 141 -11.88 0.84 0.76
CA PRO A 141 -11.07 1.16 1.94
C PRO A 141 -11.02 2.67 2.20
N LEU A 142 -10.99 3.06 3.48
CA LEU A 142 -10.63 4.42 3.86
C LEU A 142 -9.18 4.69 3.48
N THR A 143 -8.92 5.87 2.92
CA THR A 143 -7.57 6.30 2.56
C THR A 143 -7.12 7.45 3.43
N CYS A 144 -5.86 7.42 3.85
CA CYS A 144 -5.29 8.52 4.60
C CYS A 144 -3.84 8.78 4.25
N ALA A 145 -3.31 9.90 4.74
CA ALA A 145 -1.89 10.20 4.65
C ALA A 145 -1.34 10.74 5.97
N GLY A 146 -0.12 10.32 6.30
CA GLY A 146 0.73 10.85 7.37
C GLY A 146 2.11 11.24 6.86
N GLY A 147 3.02 11.62 7.76
CA GLY A 147 4.40 11.99 7.42
C GLY A 147 4.61 13.50 7.21
N PRO A 148 5.85 13.96 7.06
CA PRO A 148 6.20 15.38 7.13
C PRO A 148 5.55 16.25 6.05
N ALA A 149 5.21 15.71 4.89
CA ALA A 149 4.63 16.52 3.80
C ALA A 149 3.10 16.73 3.92
N VAL A 150 2.43 16.21 4.95
CA VAL A 150 1.00 16.45 5.18
C VAL A 150 0.66 17.89 5.60
N PHE A 151 1.67 18.73 5.88
CA PHE A 151 1.46 20.16 6.16
C PHE A 151 0.99 20.95 4.93
N ASN A 152 1.09 20.38 3.73
CA ASN A 152 0.55 20.93 2.48
C ASN A 152 -0.53 19.98 1.90
N PRO A 153 -1.66 19.73 2.58
CA PRO A 153 -2.58 18.66 2.20
C PRO A 153 -3.46 18.99 0.99
N GLU A 154 -3.65 20.27 0.68
CA GLU A 154 -4.59 20.76 -0.33
C GLU A 154 -4.48 20.06 -1.70
N PRO A 155 -3.27 19.79 -2.26
CA PRO A 155 -3.15 19.09 -3.54
C PRO A 155 -3.68 17.64 -3.51
N LEU A 156 -3.66 17.00 -2.34
CA LEU A 156 -4.11 15.62 -2.15
C LEU A 156 -5.51 15.53 -1.53
N ALA A 157 -6.06 16.62 -1.00
CA ALA A 157 -7.34 16.64 -0.30
C ALA A 157 -8.52 16.07 -1.12
N PRO A 158 -8.61 16.25 -2.45
CA PRO A 158 -9.68 15.62 -3.24
C PRO A 158 -9.56 14.09 -3.37
N PHE A 159 -8.42 13.51 -3.01
CA PHE A 159 -8.05 12.11 -3.29
C PHE A 159 -7.86 11.26 -2.03
N LEU A 160 -7.84 11.85 -0.83
CA LEU A 160 -7.67 11.14 0.43
C LEU A 160 -8.77 11.52 1.42
N ASP A 161 -9.25 10.55 2.19
CA ASP A 161 -10.40 10.75 3.09
C ASP A 161 -10.03 11.59 4.31
N PHE A 162 -8.81 11.43 4.82
CA PHE A 162 -8.29 12.27 5.91
C PHE A 162 -6.76 12.30 5.96
N PHE A 163 -6.23 13.25 6.73
CA PHE A 163 -4.80 13.41 6.97
C PHE A 163 -4.50 13.32 8.47
N VAL A 164 -3.38 12.71 8.82
CA VAL A 164 -2.88 12.59 10.19
C VAL A 164 -1.67 13.49 10.33
N ILE A 165 -1.80 14.56 11.12
CA ILE A 165 -0.73 15.53 11.36
C ILE A 165 -0.08 15.24 12.72
N GLY A 166 1.23 15.03 12.72
CA GLY A 166 2.03 14.75 13.92
C GLY A 166 2.64 13.35 13.91
N ASP A 167 2.92 12.85 15.10
CA ASP A 167 3.38 11.48 15.31
C ASP A 167 2.14 10.57 15.26
N GLY A 168 1.95 9.94 14.10
CA GLY A 168 0.73 9.19 13.75
C GLY A 168 0.42 7.98 14.62
#